data_AF-A0A352EFL8-F1
#
_entry.id   AF-A0A352EFL8-F1
#
_cell.length_a   1.000
_cell.length_b   1.000
_cell.length_c   1.000
_cell.angle_alpha   90.00
_cell.angle_beta   90.00
_cell.angle_gamma   90.00
#
_symmetry.space_group_name_H-M   'P 1'
#
loop_
_entity.id
_entity.type
_entity.pdbx_description
1 polymer ?
#
loop_
_entity_poly.entity_id
_entity_poly.type
_entity_poly.pdbx_seq_one_letter_code
_entity_poly.pdbx_strand_id
1 'polypeptide(L)'
;KIEVKAEALRENTSTKKSKASFEVEILTSKKSVYVGEPLVLLFRAVLFDQVRDLTILQQPNFENVLQQQLDFKQTSKRESVSNRTATLLDFDKRLIIPNKPGTLKGQSLQISAKVQVPSGRRDFFGMPMNNFVAKVATGKIPSVIIKPLPSPKPEDYSGGIGDLNFVRELSRKEVNGNESITLKIRIEGTGNFNTLSVPHLVEPQGFDVYDPKFNENIRYTERGVRGYKEFEYLLVPQFKGTFILPEMTWVYFNTSKERYETITASADTLVVVGGAPSKTHLTNDFGVPLTKREVNAIDDDIRYLQQGEHVSDQAYNPKSWSWTVVGLMLLGWGVQVIPRKKVKGGSTSRKKELQKLVETAFDSAHENRFGIMLNSLEERFLELGIAKENTSLEEITQLLGDAHGLAVHQLIERCQIAQYAPSASSGDHELLTEFTRLWNNI
;
A
#
# COMPACT_ATOMS: atom_id res chain seq x y z
N LYS A 1 -49.92 -15.60 -63.08
CA LYS A 1 -50.70 -16.25 -62.00
C LYS A 1 -49.88 -17.44 -61.52
N ILE A 2 -49.08 -17.27 -60.47
CA ILE A 2 -48.35 -18.33 -59.78
C ILE A 2 -48.52 -18.00 -58.29
N GLU A 3 -49.29 -18.82 -57.60
CA GLU A 3 -49.57 -18.71 -56.16
C GLU A 3 -48.58 -19.64 -55.44
N VAL A 4 -47.66 -19.06 -54.67
CA VAL A 4 -46.74 -19.81 -53.83
C VAL A 4 -47.33 -19.87 -52.43
N LYS A 5 -47.57 -21.11 -51.99
CA LYS A 5 -48.16 -21.51 -50.72
C LYS A 5 -47.29 -21.00 -49.56
N ALA A 6 -47.84 -20.11 -48.73
CA ALA A 6 -47.19 -19.61 -47.53
C ALA A 6 -47.06 -20.74 -46.49
N GLU A 7 -45.82 -21.07 -46.18
CA GLU A 7 -45.44 -22.01 -45.13
C GLU A 7 -45.70 -21.35 -43.76
N ALA A 8 -46.69 -21.89 -43.04
CA ALA A 8 -47.07 -21.41 -41.73
C ALA A 8 -45.97 -21.75 -40.69
N LEU A 9 -45.08 -20.79 -40.45
CA LEU A 9 -44.28 -20.71 -39.23
C LEU A 9 -45.24 -20.66 -38.04
N ARG A 10 -45.41 -21.81 -37.38
CA ARG A 10 -46.07 -21.89 -36.08
C ARG A 10 -45.24 -21.11 -35.05
N GLU A 11 -45.67 -19.90 -34.75
CA GLU A 11 -45.26 -19.19 -33.54
C GLU A 11 -45.68 -20.03 -32.33
N ASN A 12 -44.69 -20.61 -31.64
CA ASN A 12 -44.87 -21.20 -30.33
C ASN A 12 -45.03 -20.05 -29.32
N THR A 13 -46.24 -19.51 -29.21
CA THR A 13 -46.71 -18.66 -28.12
C THR A 13 -46.77 -19.46 -26.82
N SER A 14 -45.62 -19.64 -26.19
CA SER A 14 -45.48 -20.19 -24.83
C SER A 14 -44.22 -19.64 -24.13
N THR A 15 -43.93 -18.35 -24.28
CA THR A 15 -43.03 -17.62 -23.36
C THR A 15 -43.80 -17.21 -22.11
N LYS A 16 -44.23 -18.21 -21.34
CA LYS A 16 -44.53 -18.08 -19.92
C LYS A 16 -43.26 -17.49 -19.30
N LYS A 17 -43.27 -16.21 -18.87
CA LYS A 17 -42.15 -15.49 -18.21
C LYS A 17 -41.31 -16.47 -17.40
N SER A 18 -40.23 -17.00 -17.99
CA SER A 18 -39.37 -17.96 -17.30
C SER A 18 -38.67 -17.15 -16.23
N LYS A 19 -38.99 -17.40 -14.96
CA LYS A 19 -38.30 -16.77 -13.84
C LYS A 19 -36.79 -16.91 -14.09
N ALA A 20 -36.04 -15.81 -14.01
CA ALA A 20 -34.64 -15.79 -14.38
C ALA A 20 -33.85 -16.83 -13.57
N SER A 21 -32.96 -17.56 -14.24
CA SER A 21 -32.12 -18.58 -13.61
C SER A 21 -30.91 -17.97 -12.91
N PHE A 22 -30.42 -16.84 -13.44
CA PHE A 22 -29.45 -15.99 -12.80
C PHE A 22 -29.69 -14.53 -13.23
N GLU A 23 -29.36 -13.61 -12.35
CA GLU A 23 -29.43 -12.17 -12.56
C GLU A 23 -28.09 -11.54 -12.19
N VAL A 24 -27.83 -10.34 -12.72
CA VAL A 24 -26.62 -9.58 -12.45
C VAL A 24 -27.02 -8.18 -12.04
N GLU A 25 -26.46 -7.73 -10.93
CA GLU A 25 -26.75 -6.45 -10.33
C GLU A 25 -25.45 -5.67 -10.13
N ILE A 26 -25.55 -4.36 -10.34
CA ILE A 26 -24.50 -3.42 -9.97
C ILE A 26 -25.08 -2.60 -8.83
N LEU A 27 -24.48 -2.69 -7.65
CA LEU A 27 -24.89 -1.97 -6.47
C LEU A 27 -23.97 -0.76 -6.27
N THR A 28 -24.57 0.37 -5.93
CA THR A 28 -23.86 1.63 -5.68
C THR A 28 -23.91 1.94 -4.18
N SER A 29 -22.77 2.27 -3.59
CA SER A 29 -22.71 2.71 -2.18
C SER A 29 -23.52 3.99 -1.90
N LYS A 30 -23.61 4.90 -2.87
CA LYS A 30 -24.34 6.18 -2.77
C LYS A 30 -25.17 6.45 -4.03
N LYS A 31 -26.32 7.11 -3.86
CA LYS A 31 -27.20 7.53 -4.96
C LYS A 31 -26.82 8.90 -5.54
N SER A 32 -26.15 9.73 -4.74
CA SER A 32 -25.62 11.02 -5.17
C SER A 32 -24.27 11.28 -4.50
N VAL A 33 -23.35 11.87 -5.24
CA VAL A 33 -22.02 12.27 -4.77
C VAL A 33 -21.63 13.62 -5.37
N TYR A 34 -20.69 14.32 -4.77
CA TYR A 34 -20.08 15.50 -5.37
C TYR A 34 -18.98 15.12 -6.37
N VAL A 35 -18.66 16.01 -7.31
CA VAL A 35 -17.46 15.86 -8.14
C VAL A 35 -16.23 15.69 -7.23
N GLY A 36 -15.39 14.69 -7.51
CA GLY A 36 -14.21 14.35 -6.73
C GLY A 36 -14.49 13.50 -5.49
N GLU A 37 -15.75 13.26 -5.11
CA GLU A 37 -16.08 12.38 -4.00
C GLU A 37 -16.08 10.90 -4.45
N PRO A 38 -15.35 10.01 -3.76
CA PRO A 38 -15.29 8.60 -4.14
C PRO A 38 -16.61 7.87 -3.88
N LEU A 39 -17.01 6.99 -4.80
CA LEU A 39 -18.12 6.07 -4.66
C LEU A 39 -17.68 4.64 -4.98
N VAL A 40 -18.23 3.66 -4.27
CA VAL A 40 -17.95 2.24 -4.51
C VAL A 40 -19.10 1.61 -5.29
N LEU A 41 -18.73 0.85 -6.33
CA LEU A 41 -19.56 -0.04 -7.11
C LEU A 41 -19.26 -1.49 -6.73
N LEU A 42 -20.29 -2.25 -6.45
CA LEU A 42 -20.22 -3.68 -6.17
C LEU A 42 -20.94 -4.44 -7.29
N PHE A 43 -20.25 -5.39 -7.90
CA PHE A 43 -20.80 -6.25 -8.93
C PHE A 43 -21.20 -7.59 -8.31
N ARG A 44 -22.48 -7.90 -8.44
CA ARG A 44 -23.12 -9.06 -7.80
C ARG A 44 -23.82 -9.91 -8.85
N ALA A 45 -23.61 -11.22 -8.79
CA ALA A 45 -24.43 -12.19 -9.50
C ALA A 45 -25.39 -12.86 -8.52
N VAL A 46 -26.67 -12.88 -8.85
CA VAL A 46 -27.73 -13.53 -8.08
C VAL A 46 -28.09 -14.83 -8.79
N LEU A 47 -27.70 -15.96 -8.20
CA LEU A 47 -27.85 -17.28 -8.81
C LEU A 47 -29.04 -18.02 -8.17
N PHE A 48 -30.10 -18.29 -8.95
CA PHE A 48 -31.27 -19.05 -8.47
C PHE A 48 -31.13 -20.55 -8.75
N ASP A 49 -30.51 -20.89 -9.89
CA ASP A 49 -30.23 -22.26 -10.31
C ASP A 49 -28.72 -22.56 -10.20
N GLN A 50 -28.32 -23.83 -10.36
CA GLN A 50 -26.90 -24.19 -10.46
C GLN A 50 -26.33 -23.67 -11.78
N VAL A 51 -25.26 -22.87 -11.69
CA VAL A 51 -24.64 -22.20 -12.83
C VAL A 51 -23.15 -22.53 -12.88
N ARG A 52 -22.63 -22.77 -14.09
CA ARG A 52 -21.20 -22.99 -14.37
C ARG A 52 -20.71 -21.96 -15.39
N ASP A 53 -19.39 -21.79 -15.44
CA ASP A 53 -18.70 -20.96 -16.44
C ASP A 53 -19.25 -19.53 -16.52
N LEU A 54 -19.11 -18.76 -15.43
CA LEU A 54 -19.45 -17.33 -15.42
C LEU A 54 -18.40 -16.55 -16.22
N THR A 55 -18.77 -16.13 -17.44
CA THR A 55 -17.90 -15.35 -18.32
C THR A 55 -18.45 -13.93 -18.48
N ILE A 56 -17.63 -12.92 -18.18
CA ILE A 56 -17.98 -11.52 -18.44
C ILE A 56 -17.86 -11.27 -19.95
N LEU A 57 -18.99 -10.96 -20.60
CA LEU A 57 -19.04 -10.66 -22.04
C LEU A 57 -18.81 -9.18 -22.31
N GLN A 58 -19.35 -8.31 -21.47
CA GLN A 58 -19.24 -6.87 -21.63
C GLN A 58 -19.15 -6.20 -20.27
N GLN A 59 -18.12 -5.37 -20.11
CA GLN A 59 -17.90 -4.60 -18.88
C GLN A 59 -18.36 -3.14 -19.06
N PRO A 60 -18.91 -2.50 -18.01
CA PRO A 60 -19.16 -1.06 -18.02
C PRO A 60 -17.87 -0.27 -18.24
N ASN A 61 -17.91 0.72 -19.12
CA ASN A 61 -16.82 1.67 -19.33
C ASN A 61 -17.23 3.08 -18.90
N PHE A 62 -16.76 3.52 -17.74
CA PHE A 62 -17.09 4.82 -17.17
C PHE A 62 -16.22 5.94 -17.75
N GLU A 63 -16.87 6.90 -18.42
CA GLU A 63 -16.20 8.10 -18.93
C GLU A 63 -16.10 9.18 -17.85
N ASN A 64 -15.05 10.01 -17.94
CA ASN A 64 -14.81 11.15 -17.02
C ASN A 64 -14.75 10.75 -15.53
N VAL A 65 -14.29 9.54 -15.23
CA VAL A 65 -14.06 9.09 -13.86
C VAL A 65 -12.68 8.45 -13.73
N LEU A 66 -12.07 8.58 -12.57
CA LEU A 66 -10.98 7.70 -12.15
C LEU A 66 -11.58 6.38 -11.68
N GLN A 67 -11.03 5.25 -12.13
CA GLN A 67 -11.45 3.91 -11.69
C GLN A 67 -10.30 3.23 -10.98
N GLN A 68 -10.58 2.62 -9.83
CA GLN A 68 -9.64 1.77 -9.12
C GLN A 68 -10.32 0.47 -8.72
N GLN A 69 -9.73 -0.67 -9.07
CA GLN A 69 -10.20 -1.96 -8.59
C GLN A 69 -9.80 -2.14 -7.13
N LEU A 70 -10.72 -2.62 -6.30
CA LEU A 70 -10.45 -2.87 -4.89
C LEU A 70 -10.08 -4.34 -4.70
N ASP A 71 -9.03 -4.59 -3.92
CA ASP A 71 -8.71 -5.93 -3.46
C ASP A 71 -9.88 -6.46 -2.63
N PHE A 72 -10.57 -7.45 -3.18
CA PHE A 72 -11.80 -7.97 -2.62
C PHE A 72 -11.77 -9.49 -2.65
N LYS A 73 -12.04 -10.11 -1.50
CA LYS A 73 -12.25 -11.56 -1.42
C LYS A 73 -13.65 -11.86 -1.91
N GLN A 74 -13.75 -12.65 -2.98
CA GLN A 74 -15.03 -13.11 -3.50
C GLN A 74 -15.85 -13.77 -2.38
N THR A 75 -17.05 -13.24 -2.11
CA THR A 75 -17.94 -13.77 -1.08
C THR A 75 -19.18 -14.35 -1.70
N SER A 76 -19.57 -15.54 -1.22
CA SER A 76 -20.81 -16.20 -1.60
C SER A 76 -21.70 -16.37 -0.37
N LYS A 77 -22.93 -15.89 -0.44
CA LYS A 77 -23.92 -16.04 0.64
C LYS A 77 -25.24 -16.53 0.09
N ARG A 78 -25.87 -17.50 0.76
CA ARG A 78 -27.23 -17.93 0.42
C ARG A 78 -28.23 -17.05 1.15
N GLU A 79 -29.15 -16.45 0.41
CA GLU A 79 -30.19 -15.56 0.93
C GLU A 79 -31.52 -15.82 0.21
N SER A 80 -32.64 -15.56 0.88
CA SER A 80 -33.96 -15.66 0.25
C SER A 80 -34.26 -14.35 -0.48
N VAL A 81 -34.17 -14.37 -1.81
CA VAL A 81 -34.48 -13.23 -2.67
C VAL A 81 -35.75 -13.55 -3.45
N SER A 82 -36.77 -12.70 -3.36
CA SER A 82 -38.03 -12.86 -4.09
C SER A 82 -38.73 -14.22 -3.86
N ASN A 83 -38.77 -14.67 -2.60
CA ASN A 83 -39.39 -15.93 -2.17
C ASN A 83 -38.73 -17.20 -2.75
N ARG A 84 -37.45 -17.11 -3.12
CA ARG A 84 -36.59 -18.22 -3.58
C ARG A 84 -35.22 -18.11 -2.95
N THR A 85 -34.61 -19.24 -2.60
CA THR A 85 -33.22 -19.26 -2.14
C THR A 85 -32.30 -18.97 -3.32
N ALA A 86 -31.56 -17.87 -3.24
CA ALA A 86 -30.55 -17.49 -4.22
C ALA A 86 -29.16 -17.50 -3.57
N THR A 87 -28.14 -17.76 -4.37
CA THR A 87 -26.74 -17.58 -3.97
C THR A 87 -26.28 -16.23 -4.51
N LEU A 88 -25.96 -15.32 -3.59
CA LEU A 88 -25.39 -14.01 -3.88
C LEU A 88 -23.89 -14.16 -4.01
N LEU A 89 -23.37 -13.92 -5.21
CA LEU A 89 -21.95 -13.97 -5.51
C LEU A 89 -21.45 -12.57 -5.81
N ASP A 90 -20.75 -11.98 -4.85
CA ASP A 90 -20.03 -10.72 -5.05
C ASP A 90 -18.69 -11.08 -5.66
N PHE A 91 -18.39 -10.59 -6.86
CA PHE A 91 -17.19 -11.02 -7.62
C PHE A 91 -16.26 -9.89 -8.02
N ASP A 92 -16.74 -8.64 -8.08
CA ASP A 92 -15.89 -7.49 -8.37
C ASP A 92 -16.36 -6.27 -7.57
N LYS A 93 -15.42 -5.43 -7.18
CA LYS A 93 -15.66 -4.21 -6.43
C LYS A 93 -14.72 -3.12 -6.90
N ARG A 94 -15.29 -1.97 -7.24
CA ARG A 94 -14.55 -0.85 -7.83
C ARG A 94 -14.85 0.45 -7.11
N LEU A 95 -13.81 1.24 -6.91
CA LEU A 95 -13.92 2.61 -6.45
C LEU A 95 -13.85 3.53 -7.67
N ILE A 96 -14.82 4.44 -7.75
CA ILE A 96 -14.98 5.39 -8.85
C ILE A 96 -14.94 6.80 -8.28
N ILE A 97 -14.14 7.68 -8.89
CA ILE A 97 -14.06 9.10 -8.52
C ILE A 97 -14.50 9.94 -9.72
N PRO A 98 -15.67 10.60 -9.67
CA PRO A 98 -16.16 11.40 -10.79
C PRO A 98 -15.39 12.71 -10.95
N ASN A 99 -15.03 13.07 -12.19
CA ASN A 99 -14.30 14.31 -12.47
C ASN A 99 -15.19 15.44 -13.02
N LYS A 100 -16.43 15.14 -13.45
CA LYS A 100 -17.37 16.13 -14.00
C LYS A 100 -18.77 15.95 -13.42
N PRO A 101 -19.54 17.04 -13.24
CA PRO A 101 -20.95 16.96 -12.88
C PRO A 101 -21.76 16.24 -13.95
N GLY A 102 -22.86 15.58 -13.55
CA GLY A 102 -23.71 14.86 -14.49
C GLY A 102 -24.45 13.69 -13.84
N THR A 103 -24.71 12.65 -14.62
CA THR A 103 -25.36 11.43 -14.12
C THR A 103 -24.65 10.20 -14.66
N LEU A 104 -24.15 9.36 -13.76
CA LEU A 104 -23.59 8.06 -14.11
C LEU A 104 -24.76 7.09 -14.35
N LYS A 105 -25.07 6.80 -15.61
CA LYS A 105 -26.17 5.90 -16.00
C LYS A 105 -25.92 5.25 -17.35
N GLY A 106 -26.74 4.25 -17.68
CA GLY A 106 -26.83 3.68 -19.04
C GLY A 106 -25.81 2.60 -19.36
N GLN A 107 -24.84 2.37 -18.48
CA GLN A 107 -23.85 1.30 -18.67
C GLN A 107 -24.37 -0.03 -18.18
N SER A 108 -24.02 -1.09 -18.89
CA SER A 108 -24.45 -2.44 -18.58
C SER A 108 -23.29 -3.41 -18.47
N LEU A 109 -23.38 -4.30 -17.49
CA LEU A 109 -22.56 -5.48 -17.35
C LEU A 109 -23.32 -6.66 -17.95
N GLN A 110 -22.72 -7.36 -18.91
CA GLN A 110 -23.28 -8.60 -19.47
C GLN A 110 -22.43 -9.78 -19.05
N ILE A 111 -23.07 -10.80 -18.48
CA ILE A 111 -22.43 -12.06 -18.09
C ILE A 111 -23.15 -13.21 -18.77
N SER A 112 -22.38 -14.09 -19.39
CA SER A 112 -22.86 -15.38 -19.89
C SER A 112 -22.56 -16.46 -18.87
N ALA A 113 -23.51 -17.37 -18.69
CA ALA A 113 -23.36 -18.48 -17.77
C ALA A 113 -24.13 -19.71 -18.25
N LYS A 114 -23.58 -20.90 -18.02
CA LYS A 114 -24.24 -22.17 -18.36
C LYS A 114 -25.14 -22.60 -17.22
N VAL A 115 -26.45 -22.47 -17.41
CA VAL A 115 -27.47 -22.83 -16.42
C VAL A 115 -27.91 -24.28 -16.63
N GLN A 116 -27.99 -25.03 -15.54
CA GLN A 116 -28.56 -26.37 -15.53
C GLN A 116 -30.09 -26.31 -15.64
N VAL A 117 -30.64 -26.76 -16.76
CA VAL A 117 -32.09 -26.88 -16.97
C VAL A 117 -32.49 -28.36 -17.07
N PRO A 118 -33.64 -28.77 -16.47
CA PRO A 118 -34.14 -30.13 -16.61
C PRO A 118 -34.43 -30.41 -18.09
N SER A 119 -33.84 -31.46 -18.66
CA SER A 119 -34.03 -31.78 -20.08
C SER A 119 -35.40 -32.42 -20.38
N GLY A 120 -36.18 -32.72 -19.33
CA GLY A 120 -37.44 -33.48 -19.42
C GLY A 120 -37.24 -34.98 -19.71
N ARG A 121 -36.00 -35.43 -19.93
CA ARG A 121 -35.64 -36.84 -20.15
C ARG A 121 -35.11 -37.46 -18.86
N ARG A 122 -35.32 -38.76 -18.71
CA ARG A 122 -34.74 -39.58 -17.64
C ARG A 122 -33.79 -40.60 -18.26
N ASP A 123 -32.69 -40.86 -17.58
CA ASP A 123 -31.73 -41.89 -18.00
C ASP A 123 -32.30 -43.30 -17.74
N PHE A 124 -31.59 -44.34 -18.18
CA PHE A 124 -31.96 -45.75 -18.03
C PHE A 124 -32.24 -46.14 -16.56
N PHE A 125 -31.60 -45.47 -15.59
CA PHE A 125 -31.83 -45.64 -14.15
C PHE A 125 -32.96 -44.75 -13.57
N GLY A 126 -33.74 -44.05 -14.41
CA GLY A 126 -34.83 -43.17 -13.98
C GLY A 126 -34.37 -41.81 -13.43
N MET A 127 -33.07 -41.51 -13.43
CA MET A 127 -32.54 -40.23 -12.97
C MET A 127 -32.83 -39.12 -13.99
N PRO A 128 -33.26 -37.92 -13.57
CA PRO A 128 -33.50 -36.79 -14.47
C PRO A 128 -32.19 -36.34 -15.13
N MET A 129 -32.18 -36.34 -16.46
CA MET A 129 -31.06 -35.85 -17.27
C MET A 129 -31.13 -34.31 -17.32
N ASN A 130 -30.00 -33.65 -17.13
CA ASN A 130 -29.93 -32.18 -17.15
C ASN A 130 -29.11 -31.69 -18.33
N ASN A 131 -29.54 -30.60 -18.95
CA ASN A 131 -28.80 -29.91 -20.00
C ASN A 131 -28.24 -28.59 -19.46
N PHE A 132 -27.06 -28.21 -19.93
CA PHE A 132 -26.49 -26.90 -19.66
C PHE A 132 -26.77 -25.99 -20.86
N VAL A 133 -27.54 -24.92 -20.64
CA VAL A 133 -27.84 -23.93 -21.67
C VAL A 133 -27.18 -22.62 -21.30
N ALA A 134 -26.45 -22.02 -22.25
CA ALA A 134 -25.89 -20.69 -22.08
C ALA A 134 -27.03 -19.67 -22.00
N LYS A 135 -27.07 -18.92 -20.92
CA LYS A 135 -27.97 -17.77 -20.74
C LYS A 135 -27.11 -16.53 -20.48
N VAL A 136 -27.59 -15.38 -20.94
CA VAL A 136 -26.94 -14.08 -20.72
C VAL A 136 -27.81 -13.26 -19.79
N ALA A 137 -27.23 -12.72 -18.73
CA ALA A 137 -27.88 -11.72 -17.88
C ALA A 137 -27.20 -10.37 -18.06
N THR A 138 -28.02 -9.32 -18.06
CA THR A 138 -27.58 -7.93 -18.21
C THR A 138 -27.96 -7.14 -16.96
N GLY A 139 -26.97 -6.68 -16.22
CA GLY A 139 -27.14 -5.74 -15.11
C GLY A 139 -26.86 -4.32 -15.57
N LYS A 140 -27.73 -3.36 -15.24
CA LYS A 140 -27.50 -1.93 -15.53
C LYS A 140 -27.02 -1.23 -14.28
N ILE A 141 -26.13 -0.25 -14.43
CA ILE A 141 -25.73 0.59 -13.31
C ILE A 141 -26.91 1.44 -12.83
N PRO A 142 -27.18 1.52 -11.52
CA PRO A 142 -28.14 2.46 -10.97
C PRO A 142 -27.77 3.90 -11.35
N SER A 143 -28.78 4.75 -11.55
CA SER A 143 -28.54 6.16 -11.85
C SER A 143 -27.93 6.87 -10.63
N VAL A 144 -26.67 7.29 -10.71
CA VAL A 144 -26.00 8.07 -9.66
C VAL A 144 -25.86 9.52 -10.09
N ILE A 145 -26.33 10.46 -9.27
CA ILE A 145 -26.25 11.90 -9.54
C ILE A 145 -24.90 12.44 -9.08
N ILE A 146 -24.17 13.11 -9.96
CA ILE A 146 -22.90 13.76 -9.65
C ILE A 146 -23.14 15.27 -9.55
N LYS A 147 -23.17 15.78 -8.32
CA LYS A 147 -23.42 17.18 -8.00
C LYS A 147 -22.15 18.02 -8.24
N PRO A 148 -22.25 19.24 -8.79
CA PRO A 148 -21.14 20.19 -8.76
C PRO A 148 -20.83 20.61 -7.33
N LEU A 149 -19.61 21.08 -7.07
CA LEU A 149 -19.27 21.72 -5.80
C LEU A 149 -20.03 23.06 -5.66
N PRO A 150 -20.38 23.49 -4.44
CA PRO A 150 -21.09 24.75 -4.23
C PRO A 150 -20.33 25.96 -4.77
N SER A 151 -21.07 27.00 -5.16
CA SER A 151 -20.52 28.29 -5.59
C SER A 151 -21.01 29.41 -4.67
N PRO A 152 -20.20 30.45 -4.38
CA PRO A 152 -18.84 30.67 -4.86
C PRO A 152 -17.82 29.74 -4.18
N LYS A 153 -16.80 29.35 -4.95
CA LYS A 153 -15.66 28.59 -4.44
C LYS A 153 -14.70 29.57 -3.73
N PRO A 154 -14.29 29.31 -2.47
CA PRO A 154 -13.30 30.14 -1.79
C PRO A 154 -11.98 30.22 -2.56
N GLU A 155 -11.31 31.38 -2.50
CA GLU A 155 -10.02 31.60 -3.19
C GLU A 155 -8.95 30.62 -2.67
N ASP A 156 -8.90 30.40 -1.36
CA ASP A 156 -7.92 29.51 -0.70
C ASP A 156 -8.28 28.01 -0.74
N TYR A 157 -9.24 27.61 -1.59
CA TYR A 157 -9.64 26.21 -1.68
C TYR A 157 -8.55 25.34 -2.32
N SER A 158 -8.08 24.37 -1.53
CA SER A 158 -6.97 23.46 -1.84
C SER A 158 -7.29 22.26 -2.75
N GLY A 159 -8.56 22.06 -3.13
CA GLY A 159 -8.96 20.85 -3.85
C GLY A 159 -9.35 19.68 -2.95
N GLY A 160 -9.22 19.79 -1.62
CA GLY A 160 -9.63 18.74 -0.67
C GLY A 160 -11.14 18.54 -0.60
N ILE A 161 -11.59 17.29 -0.69
CA ILE A 161 -13.00 16.87 -0.68
C ILE A 161 -13.13 15.62 0.21
N GLY A 162 -13.99 15.70 1.22
CA GLY A 162 -14.30 14.56 2.09
C GLY A 162 -14.32 14.93 3.56
N ASP A 163 -13.91 14.00 4.42
CA ASP A 163 -13.73 14.18 5.85
C ASP A 163 -12.22 14.18 6.14
N LEU A 164 -11.65 15.39 6.22
CA LEU A 164 -10.20 15.62 6.22
C LEU A 164 -9.81 16.44 7.44
N ASN A 165 -8.61 16.18 7.93
CA ASN A 165 -7.97 16.88 9.02
C ASN A 165 -6.64 17.46 8.57
N PHE A 166 -6.25 18.58 9.17
CA PHE A 166 -4.98 19.25 8.94
C PHE A 166 -4.17 19.25 10.23
N VAL A 167 -3.01 18.60 10.19
CA VAL A 167 -2.13 18.38 11.33
C VAL A 167 -0.80 19.07 11.07
N ARG A 168 -0.34 19.84 12.06
CA ARG A 168 0.97 20.48 12.07
C ARG A 168 1.72 20.08 13.33
N GLU A 169 2.85 19.41 13.16
CA GLU A 169 3.64 18.86 14.26
C GLU A 169 5.09 19.34 14.19
N LEU A 170 5.58 19.86 15.31
CA LEU A 170 6.97 20.24 15.50
C LEU A 170 7.71 19.17 16.29
N SER A 171 8.93 18.82 15.89
CA SER A 171 9.75 17.89 16.66
C SER A 171 10.13 18.45 18.04
N ARG A 172 10.41 19.76 18.11
CA ARG A 172 10.76 20.52 19.32
C ARG A 172 10.34 21.98 19.15
N LYS A 173 9.98 22.63 20.25
CA LYS A 173 9.72 24.09 20.29
C LYS A 173 10.95 24.88 20.77
N GLU A 174 11.88 24.22 21.42
CA GLU A 174 13.14 24.79 21.90
C GLU A 174 14.32 23.95 21.38
N VAL A 175 15.31 24.61 20.78
CA VAL A 175 16.50 23.95 20.20
C VAL A 175 17.75 24.77 20.43
N ASN A 176 18.91 24.11 20.39
CA ASN A 176 20.17 24.83 20.33
C ASN A 176 20.41 25.40 18.92
N GLY A 177 21.13 26.50 18.77
CA GLY A 177 21.42 27.11 17.45
C GLY A 177 22.20 26.23 16.48
N ASN A 178 22.81 25.14 16.96
CA ASN A 178 23.48 24.13 16.13
C ASN A 178 22.57 22.94 15.78
N GLU A 179 21.33 22.92 16.26
CA GLU A 179 20.34 21.87 16.01
C GLU A 179 19.30 22.34 14.99
N SER A 180 18.64 21.38 14.34
CA SER A 180 17.53 21.65 13.42
C SER A 180 16.20 21.22 14.02
N ILE A 181 15.12 21.86 13.56
CA ILE A 181 13.75 21.51 13.88
C ILE A 181 13.14 20.81 12.67
N THR A 182 12.38 19.75 12.92
CA THR A 182 11.59 19.08 11.89
C THR A 182 10.15 19.51 12.04
N LEU A 183 9.56 20.04 10.97
CA LEU A 183 8.16 20.46 10.93
C LEU A 183 7.40 19.57 9.95
N LYS A 184 6.40 18.86 10.46
CA LYS A 184 5.50 18.02 9.67
C LYS A 184 4.19 18.73 9.43
N ILE A 185 3.81 18.83 8.17
CA ILE A 185 2.54 19.37 7.70
C ILE A 185 1.80 18.22 7.01
N ARG A 186 0.69 17.76 7.59
CA ARG A 186 -0.02 16.57 7.13
C ARG A 186 -1.51 16.85 6.92
N ILE A 187 -2.03 16.37 5.80
CA ILE A 187 -3.46 16.20 5.57
C ILE A 187 -3.80 14.73 5.70
N GLU A 188 -4.75 14.38 6.56
CA GLU A 188 -5.15 12.99 6.81
C GLU A 188 -6.67 12.85 6.89
N GLY A 189 -7.18 11.62 6.70
CA GLY A 189 -8.62 11.35 6.79
C GLY A 189 -9.15 10.52 5.61
N THR A 190 -10.38 10.79 5.20
CA THR A 190 -11.09 10.07 4.12
C THR A 190 -11.53 11.05 3.04
N GLY A 191 -10.95 10.97 1.84
CA GLY A 191 -11.20 11.97 0.80
C GLY A 191 -10.39 11.76 -0.49
N ASN A 192 -10.39 12.75 -1.36
CA ASN A 192 -9.77 12.71 -2.69
C ASN A 192 -8.24 12.96 -2.69
N PHE A 193 -7.47 12.11 -2.03
CA PHE A 193 -6.02 12.28 -1.91
C PHE A 193 -5.29 12.42 -3.25
N ASN A 194 -5.80 11.83 -4.34
CA ASN A 194 -5.20 11.92 -5.68
C ASN A 194 -5.19 13.34 -6.27
N THR A 195 -6.09 14.22 -5.83
CA THR A 195 -6.29 15.55 -6.45
C THR A 195 -6.11 16.71 -5.48
N LEU A 196 -6.14 16.48 -4.16
CA LEU A 196 -5.93 17.53 -3.17
C LEU A 196 -4.47 17.96 -3.07
N SER A 197 -4.25 19.23 -2.74
CA SER A 197 -2.94 19.78 -2.39
C SER A 197 -2.79 19.98 -0.88
N VAL A 198 -1.58 19.71 -0.39
CA VAL A 198 -1.16 20.09 0.97
C VAL A 198 -0.65 21.54 0.89
N PRO A 199 -1.03 22.43 1.83
CA PRO A 199 -0.60 23.82 1.79
C PRO A 199 0.91 23.92 2.00
N HIS A 200 1.55 24.83 1.26
CA HIS A 200 2.97 25.12 1.46
C HIS A 200 3.20 25.80 2.81
N LEU A 201 4.34 25.54 3.43
CA LEU A 201 4.76 26.20 4.66
C LEU A 201 4.88 27.72 4.46
N VAL A 202 4.29 28.48 5.39
CA VAL A 202 4.64 29.90 5.56
C VAL A 202 5.93 29.95 6.39
N GLU A 203 7.02 30.35 5.75
CA GLU A 203 8.37 30.28 6.34
C GLU A 203 8.50 31.15 7.61
N PRO A 204 8.98 30.59 8.73
CA PRO A 204 9.26 31.38 9.91
C PRO A 204 10.50 32.26 9.70
N GLN A 205 10.44 33.51 10.15
CA GLN A 205 11.61 34.39 10.09
C GLN A 205 12.75 33.86 10.95
N GLY A 206 13.99 34.02 10.47
CA GLY A 206 15.19 33.62 11.23
C GLY A 206 15.54 32.14 11.15
N PHE A 207 14.89 31.39 10.27
CA PHE A 207 15.24 30.01 9.93
C PHE A 207 15.56 29.90 8.43
N ASP A 208 16.55 29.08 8.10
CA ASP A 208 16.69 28.52 6.77
C ASP A 208 15.73 27.32 6.64
N VAL A 209 14.83 27.41 5.66
CA VAL A 209 13.87 26.35 5.37
C VAL A 209 14.38 25.55 4.17
N TYR A 210 14.56 24.26 4.37
CA TYR A 210 14.95 23.35 3.29
C TYR A 210 13.73 22.72 2.62
N ASP A 211 13.92 22.26 1.40
CA ASP A 211 12.90 21.55 0.63
C ASP A 211 12.34 20.35 1.42
N PRO A 212 11.01 20.20 1.47
CA PRO A 212 10.39 19.17 2.28
C PRO A 212 10.56 17.79 1.66
N LYS A 213 10.63 16.77 2.52
CA LYS A 213 10.40 15.39 2.10
C LYS A 213 8.90 15.15 1.97
N PHE A 214 8.48 14.57 0.85
CA PHE A 214 7.08 14.20 0.63
C PHE A 214 6.85 12.73 1.01
N ASN A 215 5.88 12.51 1.89
CA ASN A 215 5.43 11.18 2.29
C ASN A 215 3.92 11.05 2.03
N GLU A 216 3.47 9.92 1.52
CA GLU A 216 2.05 9.60 1.43
C GLU A 216 1.75 8.14 1.72
N ASN A 217 0.55 7.88 2.22
CA ASN A 217 0.02 6.53 2.38
C ASN A 217 -1.47 6.57 2.06
N ILE A 218 -1.84 6.06 0.89
CA ILE A 218 -3.21 6.10 0.39
C ILE A 218 -3.72 4.67 0.24
N ARG A 219 -4.85 4.39 0.89
CA ARG A 219 -5.54 3.10 0.82
C ARG A 219 -6.92 3.28 0.20
N TYR A 220 -7.17 2.50 -0.83
CA TYR A 220 -8.49 2.40 -1.46
C TYR A 220 -9.26 1.28 -0.77
N THR A 221 -10.41 1.60 -0.20
CA THR A 221 -11.22 0.64 0.57
C THR A 221 -12.69 0.72 0.16
N GLU A 222 -13.48 -0.24 0.62
CA GLU A 222 -14.93 -0.23 0.42
C GLU A 222 -15.64 0.97 1.06
N ARG A 223 -14.98 1.63 2.02
CA ARG A 223 -15.47 2.84 2.69
C ARG A 223 -15.01 4.13 2.00
N GLY A 224 -14.32 4.02 0.86
CA GLY A 224 -13.73 5.13 0.13
C GLY A 224 -12.20 5.15 0.23
N VAL A 225 -11.62 6.29 -0.10
CA VAL A 225 -10.16 6.51 -0.09
C VAL A 225 -9.76 7.10 1.26
N ARG A 226 -8.86 6.43 1.98
CA ARG A 226 -8.35 6.88 3.28
C ARG A 226 -6.83 6.92 3.26
N GLY A 227 -6.25 7.91 3.91
CA GLY A 227 -4.81 8.02 3.93
C GLY A 227 -4.31 9.32 4.53
N TYR A 228 -3.07 9.64 4.20
CA TYR A 228 -2.48 10.95 4.45
C TYR A 228 -1.51 11.35 3.34
N LYS A 229 -1.32 12.66 3.20
CA LYS A 229 -0.22 13.32 2.48
C LYS A 229 0.52 14.23 3.45
N GLU A 230 1.83 14.14 3.49
CA GLU A 230 2.69 14.83 4.46
C GLU A 230 3.89 15.47 3.78
N PHE A 231 4.18 16.70 4.18
CA PHE A 231 5.45 17.37 3.93
C PHE A 231 6.24 17.51 5.23
N GLU A 232 7.47 17.04 5.21
CA GLU A 232 8.41 17.13 6.33
C GLU A 232 9.52 18.12 6.00
N TYR A 233 9.46 19.31 6.60
CA TYR A 233 10.42 20.40 6.44
C TYR A 233 11.52 20.32 7.48
N LEU A 234 12.75 20.68 7.07
CA LEU A 234 13.87 20.90 7.97
C LEU A 234 14.10 22.41 8.13
N LEU A 235 14.03 22.89 9.37
CA LEU A 235 14.23 24.29 9.73
C LEU A 235 15.55 24.41 10.49
N VAL A 236 16.48 25.22 9.98
CA VAL A 236 17.78 25.48 10.62
C VAL A 236 17.81 26.91 11.15
N PRO A 237 17.99 27.12 12.46
CA PRO A 237 17.99 28.47 13.03
C PRO A 237 19.22 29.26 12.60
N GLN A 238 19.01 30.49 12.10
CA GLN A 238 20.12 31.39 11.76
C GLN A 238 20.60 32.22 12.95
N PHE A 239 19.71 32.51 13.90
CA PHE A 239 20.00 33.37 15.04
C PHE A 239 19.39 32.82 16.32
N LYS A 240 20.00 33.14 17.46
CA LYS A 240 19.39 32.85 18.77
C LYS A 240 18.29 33.86 19.09
N GLY A 241 17.27 33.42 19.83
CA GLY A 241 16.14 34.26 20.22
C GLY A 241 14.80 33.54 20.13
N THR A 242 13.72 34.32 20.12
CA THR A 242 12.34 33.82 20.03
C THR A 242 11.76 34.20 18.69
N PHE A 243 11.23 33.20 17.98
CA PHE A 243 10.64 33.34 16.65
C PHE A 243 9.21 32.83 16.66
N ILE A 244 8.43 33.30 15.69
CA ILE A 244 7.04 32.90 15.51
C ILE A 244 6.96 32.03 14.27
N LEU A 245 6.43 30.81 14.44
CA LEU A 245 5.93 30.01 13.35
C LEU A 245 4.49 30.48 13.05
N PRO A 246 4.26 31.12 11.88
CA PRO A 246 2.97 31.74 11.58
C PRO A 246 1.81 30.74 11.63
N GLU A 247 0.61 31.24 11.87
CA GLU A 247 -0.60 30.43 11.69
C GLU A 247 -0.77 30.05 10.21
N MET A 248 -1.43 28.92 9.97
CA MET A 248 -1.72 28.44 8.62
C MET A 248 -3.18 28.05 8.50
N THR A 249 -3.83 28.46 7.42
CA THR A 249 -5.21 28.09 7.11
C THR A 249 -5.25 27.13 5.94
N TRP A 250 -6.20 26.21 5.97
CA TRP A 250 -6.44 25.26 4.89
C TRP A 250 -7.94 25.09 4.66
N VAL A 251 -8.39 25.35 3.42
CA VAL A 251 -9.80 25.29 3.05
C VAL A 251 -10.07 24.04 2.20
N TYR A 252 -11.09 23.28 2.60
CA TYR A 252 -11.53 22.06 1.91
C TYR A 252 -13.05 21.96 1.91
N PHE A 253 -13.61 21.07 1.09
CA PHE A 253 -15.05 20.82 1.02
C PHE A 253 -15.41 19.61 1.86
N ASN A 254 -16.19 19.83 2.92
CA ASN A 254 -16.68 18.75 3.77
C ASN A 254 -17.97 18.18 3.17
N THR A 255 -17.91 16.95 2.65
CA THR A 255 -19.05 16.31 1.98
C THR A 255 -20.18 15.94 2.95
N SER A 256 -19.87 15.66 4.22
CA SER A 256 -20.87 15.35 5.25
C SER A 256 -21.65 16.59 5.69
N LYS A 257 -21.01 17.77 5.69
CA LYS A 257 -21.62 19.05 6.05
C LYS A 257 -22.08 19.86 4.84
N GLU A 258 -21.83 19.36 3.64
CA GLU A 258 -22.13 19.98 2.34
C GLU A 258 -21.66 21.44 2.21
N ARG A 259 -20.53 21.80 2.84
CA ARG A 259 -19.99 23.16 2.86
C ARG A 259 -18.47 23.18 2.89
N TYR A 260 -17.90 24.31 2.50
CA TYR A 260 -16.47 24.58 2.68
C TYR A 260 -16.15 24.77 4.17
N GLU A 261 -15.09 24.15 4.63
CA GLU A 261 -14.56 24.34 5.98
C GLU A 261 -13.12 24.80 5.92
N THR A 262 -12.76 25.68 6.87
CA THR A 262 -11.40 26.19 7.04
C THR A 262 -10.85 25.57 8.32
N ILE A 263 -9.73 24.86 8.22
CA ILE A 263 -8.97 24.38 9.37
C ILE A 263 -7.80 25.34 9.57
N THR A 264 -7.59 25.79 10.81
CA THR A 264 -6.50 26.69 11.16
C THR A 264 -5.52 25.97 12.08
N ALA A 265 -4.25 25.91 11.69
CA ALA A 265 -3.16 25.55 12.58
C ALA A 265 -2.65 26.84 13.24
N SER A 266 -2.90 26.98 14.54
CA SER A 266 -2.53 28.16 15.34
C SER A 266 -1.04 28.46 15.27
N ALA A 267 -0.61 29.71 15.42
CA ALA A 267 0.81 30.05 15.50
C ALA A 267 1.52 29.34 16.67
N ASP A 268 2.81 29.02 16.49
CA ASP A 268 3.67 28.43 17.53
C ASP A 268 4.88 29.32 17.79
N THR A 269 5.36 29.35 19.03
CA THR A 269 6.60 30.03 19.40
C THR A 269 7.78 29.05 19.33
N LEU A 270 8.83 29.42 18.61
CA LEU A 270 10.09 28.69 18.50
C LEU A 270 11.17 29.43 19.29
N VAL A 271 11.88 28.73 20.16
CA VAL A 271 12.95 29.30 21.00
C VAL A 271 14.28 28.68 20.59
N VAL A 272 15.26 29.52 20.27
CA VAL A 272 16.62 29.10 19.91
C VAL A 272 17.58 29.57 20.99
N VAL A 273 18.22 28.63 21.68
CA VAL A 273 19.13 28.87 22.80
C VAL A 273 20.57 28.54 22.44
N GLY A 274 21.54 29.42 22.72
CA GLY A 274 22.97 29.14 22.45
C GLY A 274 23.29 28.77 20.98
N GLY A 275 24.56 28.55 20.66
CA GLY A 275 25.02 28.02 19.36
C GLY A 275 24.91 28.95 18.14
N ALA A 276 23.84 29.71 18.00
CA ALA A 276 23.59 30.62 16.90
C ALA A 276 23.99 32.07 17.25
N PRO A 277 24.42 32.88 16.27
CA PRO A 277 24.74 34.28 16.49
C PRO A 277 23.51 35.08 16.97
N SER A 278 23.75 36.15 17.73
CA SER A 278 22.68 37.10 18.07
C SER A 278 22.33 37.95 16.85
N LYS A 279 21.06 38.31 16.65
CA LYS A 279 20.73 39.42 15.74
C LYS A 279 21.22 40.74 16.36
N THR A 280 22.21 41.38 15.74
CA THR A 280 22.62 42.74 16.07
C THR A 280 21.91 43.70 15.10
N HIS A 281 21.06 44.60 15.61
CA HIS A 281 20.55 45.72 14.81
C HIS A 281 21.61 46.81 14.78
N LEU A 282 22.30 46.96 13.66
CA LEU A 282 23.17 48.10 13.41
C LEU A 282 22.45 49.07 12.47
N THR A 283 22.34 50.33 12.89
CA THR A 283 21.91 51.45 12.05
C THR A 283 23.15 52.08 11.43
N ASN A 284 23.24 52.11 10.09
CA ASN A 284 24.21 52.97 9.42
C ASN A 284 23.83 54.44 9.62
N ASP A 285 24.81 55.35 9.50
CA ASP A 285 24.69 56.81 9.60
C ASP A 285 23.69 57.46 8.61
N PHE A 286 23.07 56.64 7.74
CA PHE A 286 22.04 57.02 6.75
C PHE A 286 20.67 56.38 6.99
N GLY A 287 20.42 55.73 8.14
CA GLY A 287 19.09 55.22 8.50
C GLY A 287 18.60 54.00 7.70
N VAL A 288 19.47 53.32 6.95
CA VAL A 288 19.14 52.11 6.19
C VAL A 288 19.44 50.86 7.04
N PRO A 289 18.47 49.95 7.24
CA PRO A 289 18.71 48.70 7.95
C PRO A 289 19.55 47.75 7.08
N LEU A 290 20.78 47.46 7.50
CA LEU A 290 21.64 46.46 6.88
C LEU A 290 21.77 45.26 7.81
N THR A 291 21.30 44.10 7.37
CA THR A 291 21.56 42.80 8.02
C THR A 291 22.96 42.33 7.64
N LYS A 292 23.96 42.62 8.48
CA LYS A 292 25.32 42.11 8.32
C LYS A 292 25.61 41.05 9.38
N ARG A 293 26.05 39.86 8.95
CA ARG A 293 26.53 38.79 9.81
C ARG A 293 27.85 39.24 10.43
N GLU A 294 27.88 39.53 11.73
CA GLU A 294 29.13 39.73 12.45
C GLU A 294 29.79 38.37 12.67
N VAL A 295 30.92 38.16 11.99
CA VAL A 295 31.81 37.02 12.21
C VAL A 295 32.94 37.52 13.13
N ASN A 296 32.69 37.56 14.43
CA ASN A 296 33.71 37.87 15.45
C ASN A 296 34.49 36.61 15.86
N ALA A 297 35.04 35.86 14.90
CA ALA A 297 35.76 34.61 15.20
C ALA A 297 36.92 34.29 14.24
N ILE A 298 37.52 35.29 13.59
CA ILE A 298 38.71 35.10 12.74
C ILE A 298 39.98 35.73 13.36
N ASP A 299 39.92 36.24 14.60
CA ASP A 299 41.09 36.88 15.24
C ASP A 299 41.54 36.22 16.57
N ASP A 300 40.88 35.13 17.00
CA ASP A 300 41.26 34.40 18.23
C ASP A 300 42.01 33.07 17.95
N ASP A 301 42.25 32.71 16.68
CA ASP A 301 42.78 31.37 16.31
C ASP A 301 44.32 31.28 16.25
N ILE A 302 45.04 32.30 16.72
CA ILE A 302 46.50 32.21 16.92
C ILE A 302 46.88 32.79 18.28
N ARG A 303 46.75 31.96 19.33
CA ARG A 303 47.52 32.16 20.57
C ARG A 303 48.64 31.14 20.69
N TYR A 304 49.84 31.72 20.71
CA TYR A 304 51.12 31.10 21.03
C TYR A 304 51.02 30.38 22.38
N LEU A 305 51.50 29.15 22.46
CA LEU A 305 51.57 28.37 23.70
C LEU A 305 52.55 29.05 24.67
N GLN A 306 52.02 29.90 25.55
CA GLN A 306 52.73 30.37 26.73
C GLN A 306 52.42 29.45 27.91
N GLN A 307 53.51 28.88 28.42
CA GLN A 307 53.60 27.94 29.52
C GLN A 307 53.14 28.63 30.83
N GLY A 308 51.85 28.49 31.15
CA GLY A 308 51.26 28.89 32.42
C GLY A 308 51.19 27.72 33.39
N GLU A 309 51.56 27.94 34.64
CA GLU A 309 51.55 26.98 35.75
C GLU A 309 50.26 26.15 35.81
N HIS A 310 50.45 24.83 35.72
CA HIS A 310 49.41 23.83 35.91
C HIS A 310 49.02 23.83 37.40
N VAL A 311 47.94 24.53 37.75
CA VAL A 311 47.27 24.29 39.03
C VAL A 311 46.64 22.90 38.93
N SER A 312 47.18 21.97 39.71
CA SER A 312 46.70 20.59 39.81
C SER A 312 45.23 20.60 40.23
N ASP A 313 44.32 20.35 39.30
CA ASP A 313 42.93 20.06 39.62
C ASP A 313 42.88 18.93 40.65
N GLN A 314 42.11 19.15 41.72
CA GLN A 314 41.90 18.16 42.76
C GLN A 314 41.45 16.86 42.12
N ALA A 315 42.22 15.80 42.35
CA ALA A 315 41.91 14.46 41.89
C ALA A 315 40.48 14.10 42.30
N TYR A 316 39.59 14.07 41.32
CA TYR A 316 38.24 13.58 41.48
C TYR A 316 38.34 12.14 42.00
N ASN A 317 37.98 11.94 43.27
CA ASN A 317 38.05 10.65 43.92
C ASN A 317 36.72 9.94 43.65
N PRO A 318 36.64 9.02 42.68
CA PRO A 318 35.38 8.37 42.33
C PRO A 318 34.83 7.63 43.56
N LYS A 319 33.60 7.99 43.98
CA LYS A 319 32.90 7.26 45.05
C LYS A 319 32.82 5.78 44.67
N SER A 320 33.04 4.88 45.63
CA SER A 320 33.16 3.43 45.45
C SER A 320 32.07 2.75 44.59
N TRP A 321 30.88 3.33 44.48
CA TRP A 321 29.80 2.83 43.63
C TRP A 321 30.03 3.05 42.12
N SER A 322 30.92 3.94 41.67
CA SER A 322 31.19 4.08 40.24
C SER A 322 31.93 2.87 39.68
N TRP A 323 32.80 2.25 40.50
CA TRP A 323 33.50 1.02 40.13
C TRP A 323 32.58 -0.19 40.04
N THR A 324 31.49 -0.23 40.81
CA THR A 324 30.49 -1.31 40.70
C THR A 324 29.68 -1.20 39.41
N VAL A 325 29.36 0.02 38.96
CA VAL A 325 28.70 0.27 37.66
C VAL A 325 29.60 -0.12 36.49
N VAL A 326 30.87 0.27 36.53
CA VAL A 326 31.86 -0.12 35.51
C VAL A 326 32.07 -1.65 35.51
N GLY A 327 32.10 -2.27 36.69
CA GLY A 327 32.16 -3.73 36.82
C GLY A 327 30.96 -4.44 36.21
N LEU A 328 29.73 -3.96 36.46
CA LEU A 328 28.50 -4.52 35.88
C LEU A 328 28.46 -4.37 34.36
N MET A 329 28.93 -3.24 33.84
CA MET A 329 28.99 -2.99 32.40
C MET A 329 29.99 -3.93 31.71
N LEU A 330 31.18 -4.12 32.31
CA LEU A 330 32.18 -5.07 31.81
C LEU A 330 31.72 -6.52 31.95
N LEU A 331 30.96 -6.87 33.00
CA LEU A 331 30.42 -8.21 33.20
C LEU A 331 29.33 -8.52 32.17
N GLY A 332 28.46 -7.55 31.86
CA GLY A 332 27.48 -7.66 30.77
C GLY A 332 28.15 -7.87 29.41
N TRP A 333 29.26 -7.19 29.14
CA TRP A 333 30.09 -7.40 27.95
C TRP A 333 30.78 -8.77 27.94
N GLY A 334 31.34 -9.20 29.07
CA GLY A 334 31.97 -10.51 29.21
C GLY A 334 31.01 -11.67 28.94
N VAL A 335 29.73 -11.53 29.30
CA VAL A 335 28.68 -12.54 29.02
C VAL A 335 28.40 -12.70 27.52
N GLN A 336 28.66 -11.69 26.67
CA GLN A 336 28.57 -11.84 25.22
C GLN A 336 29.73 -12.65 24.62
N VAL A 337 30.91 -12.64 25.27
CA VAL A 337 32.10 -13.36 24.80
C VAL A 337 32.10 -14.82 25.23
N ILE A 338 31.21 -15.21 26.17
CA ILE A 338 31.00 -16.63 26.50
C ILE A 338 30.48 -17.32 25.24
N PRO A 339 31.22 -18.31 24.69
CA PRO A 339 30.76 -19.05 23.52
C PRO A 339 29.49 -19.78 23.94
N ARG A 340 28.33 -19.26 23.51
CA ARG A 340 27.07 -19.99 23.56
C ARG A 340 27.33 -21.31 22.84
N LYS A 341 27.38 -22.41 23.58
CA LYS A 341 27.41 -23.75 22.99
C LYS A 341 26.26 -23.80 21.99
N LYS A 342 26.58 -23.71 20.69
CA LYS A 342 25.63 -23.96 19.62
C LYS A 342 25.03 -25.31 19.95
N VAL A 343 23.72 -25.32 20.20
CA VAL A 343 22.95 -26.55 20.31
C VAL A 343 23.12 -27.26 18.97
N LYS A 344 24.07 -28.18 18.91
CA LYS A 344 24.28 -29.09 17.79
C LYS A 344 23.11 -30.06 17.81
N GLY A 345 21.98 -29.65 17.23
CA GLY A 345 20.76 -30.47 17.21
C GLY A 345 19.65 -30.00 16.28
N GLY A 346 19.91 -29.07 15.34
CA GLY A 346 18.86 -28.51 14.47
C GLY A 346 18.98 -28.81 12.97
N SER A 347 20.17 -28.68 12.38
CA SER A 347 20.30 -28.61 10.90
C SER A 347 19.92 -29.91 10.17
N THR A 348 20.21 -31.09 10.73
CA THR A 348 19.87 -32.37 10.07
C THR A 348 18.37 -32.67 10.08
N SER A 349 17.63 -32.19 11.09
CA SER A 349 16.17 -32.37 11.15
C SER A 349 15.46 -31.42 10.19
N ARG A 350 15.92 -30.16 10.13
CA ARG A 350 15.36 -29.12 9.26
C ARG A 350 15.60 -29.41 7.78
N LYS A 351 16.80 -29.87 7.42
CA LYS A 351 17.14 -30.31 6.06
C LYS A 351 16.20 -31.41 5.54
N LYS A 352 15.84 -32.38 6.39
CA LYS A 352 14.90 -33.46 6.03
C LYS A 352 13.46 -32.96 5.93
N GLU A 353 13.07 -32.01 6.78
CA GLU A 353 11.74 -31.41 6.75
C GLU A 353 11.51 -30.62 5.45
N LEU A 354 12.48 -29.78 5.06
CA LEU A 354 12.44 -29.01 3.81
C LEU A 354 12.44 -29.92 2.58
N GLN A 355 13.27 -30.97 2.57
CA GLN A 355 13.27 -31.95 1.48
C GLN A 355 11.90 -32.61 1.30
N LYS A 356 11.30 -33.08 2.40
CA LYS A 356 9.99 -33.72 2.38
C LYS A 356 8.88 -32.77 1.93
N LEU A 357 8.99 -31.48 2.28
CA LEU A 357 8.05 -30.45 1.88
C LEU A 357 8.08 -30.25 0.35
N VAL A 358 9.26 -30.19 -0.26
CA VAL A 358 9.42 -30.12 -1.72
C VAL A 358 8.90 -31.38 -2.40
N GLU A 359 9.28 -32.56 -1.93
CA GLU A 359 8.79 -33.84 -2.47
C GLU A 359 7.25 -33.91 -2.45
N THR A 360 6.62 -33.55 -1.33
CA THR A 360 5.16 -33.54 -1.21
C THR A 360 4.50 -32.52 -2.16
N ALA A 361 5.11 -31.35 -2.35
CA ALA A 361 4.58 -30.31 -3.23
C ALA A 361 4.65 -30.71 -4.72
N PHE A 362 5.70 -31.43 -5.12
CA PHE A 362 5.86 -31.96 -6.47
C PHE A 362 4.94 -33.17 -6.72
N ASP A 363 4.85 -34.11 -5.76
CA ASP A 363 3.98 -35.29 -5.86
C ASP A 363 2.49 -34.92 -5.95
N SER A 364 2.08 -33.87 -5.24
CA SER A 364 0.70 -33.36 -5.26
C SER A 364 0.40 -32.40 -6.42
N ALA A 365 1.39 -32.14 -7.30
CA ALA A 365 1.30 -31.14 -8.37
C ALA A 365 0.80 -29.77 -7.89
N HIS A 366 1.25 -29.34 -6.71
CA HIS A 366 0.80 -28.11 -6.07
C HIS A 366 1.07 -26.89 -6.97
N GLU A 367 0.17 -25.90 -6.94
CA GLU A 367 0.24 -24.69 -7.78
C GLU A 367 1.56 -23.92 -7.57
N ASN A 368 2.01 -23.82 -6.31
CA ASN A 368 3.24 -23.13 -5.93
C ASN A 368 4.45 -24.08 -5.66
N ARG A 369 4.51 -25.25 -6.30
CA ARG A 369 5.58 -26.23 -6.06
C ARG A 369 6.99 -25.70 -6.33
N PHE A 370 7.16 -24.87 -7.36
CA PHE A 370 8.45 -24.26 -7.69
C PHE A 370 8.89 -23.21 -6.66
N GLY A 371 7.96 -22.35 -6.22
CA GLY A 371 8.25 -21.37 -5.16
C GLY A 371 8.58 -22.03 -3.82
N ILE A 372 7.95 -23.17 -3.52
CA ILE A 372 8.27 -23.98 -2.35
C ILE A 372 9.72 -24.50 -2.39
N MET A 373 10.18 -24.99 -3.54
CA MET A 373 11.55 -25.47 -3.72
C MET A 373 12.59 -24.34 -3.65
N LEU A 374 12.31 -23.19 -4.27
CA LEU A 374 13.13 -21.98 -4.18
C LEU A 374 13.29 -21.53 -2.73
N ASN A 375 12.19 -21.41 -1.98
CA ASN A 375 12.22 -21.01 -0.57
C ASN A 375 13.01 -22.02 0.29
N SER A 376 12.93 -23.31 -0.04
CA SER A 376 13.66 -24.36 0.69
C SER A 376 15.17 -24.24 0.45
N LEU A 377 15.59 -23.94 -0.78
CA LEU A 377 16.99 -23.63 -1.12
C LEU A 377 17.48 -22.36 -0.43
N GLU A 378 16.69 -21.28 -0.45
CA GLU A 378 17.01 -20.03 0.25
C GLU A 378 17.19 -20.24 1.76
N GLU A 379 16.29 -20.99 2.41
CA GLU A 379 16.38 -21.30 3.83
C GLU A 379 17.66 -22.12 4.14
N ARG A 380 18.06 -23.01 3.23
CA ARG A 380 19.30 -23.78 3.35
C ARG A 380 20.55 -22.90 3.19
N PHE A 381 20.57 -21.96 2.25
CA PHE A 381 21.67 -21.02 2.09
C PHE A 381 21.81 -20.09 3.30
N LEU A 382 20.69 -19.68 3.89
CA LEU A 382 20.69 -18.90 5.11
C LEU A 382 21.31 -19.67 6.28
N GLU A 383 21.02 -20.98 6.42
CA GLU A 383 21.69 -21.84 7.42
C GLU A 383 23.21 -21.94 7.19
N LEU A 384 23.65 -21.87 5.94
CA LEU A 384 25.06 -21.92 5.54
C LEU A 384 25.76 -20.56 5.60
N GLY A 385 25.04 -19.49 5.90
CA GLY A 385 25.57 -18.14 6.14
C GLY A 385 25.48 -17.17 4.97
N ILE A 386 24.76 -17.51 3.90
CA ILE A 386 24.49 -16.61 2.78
C ILE A 386 23.21 -15.83 3.06
N ALA A 387 23.28 -14.49 3.03
CA ALA A 387 22.11 -13.65 3.19
C ALA A 387 21.26 -13.63 1.90
N LYS A 388 19.95 -13.46 2.05
CA LYS A 388 18.98 -13.45 0.93
C LYS A 388 19.31 -12.43 -0.16
N GLU A 389 19.99 -11.35 0.20
CA GLU A 389 20.38 -10.25 -0.71
C GLU A 389 21.56 -10.60 -1.62
N ASN A 390 22.23 -11.73 -1.35
CA ASN A 390 23.48 -12.10 -2.00
C ASN A 390 23.44 -13.48 -2.70
N THR A 391 22.28 -13.92 -3.18
CA THR A 391 22.16 -15.18 -3.94
C THR A 391 22.67 -15.02 -5.38
N SER A 392 23.93 -14.60 -5.55
CA SER A 392 24.62 -14.48 -6.83
C SER A 392 25.38 -15.78 -7.14
N LEU A 393 25.63 -16.04 -8.43
CA LEU A 393 26.42 -17.21 -8.87
C LEU A 393 27.77 -17.29 -8.14
N GLU A 394 28.44 -16.14 -7.93
CA GLU A 394 29.77 -16.05 -7.30
C GLU A 394 29.77 -16.54 -5.85
N GLU A 395 28.74 -16.22 -5.06
CA GLU A 395 28.69 -16.65 -3.66
C GLU A 395 28.30 -18.13 -3.51
N ILE A 396 27.41 -18.62 -4.38
CA ILE A 396 27.01 -20.02 -4.41
C ILE A 396 28.19 -20.92 -4.82
N THR A 397 29.00 -20.51 -5.81
CA THR A 397 30.21 -21.25 -6.20
C THR A 397 31.30 -21.16 -5.15
N GLN A 398 31.45 -20.03 -4.44
CA GLN A 398 32.38 -19.92 -3.33
C GLN A 398 32.05 -20.88 -2.17
N LEU A 399 30.76 -21.17 -1.94
CA LEU A 399 30.32 -22.04 -0.85
C LEU A 399 30.28 -23.54 -1.23
N LEU A 400 29.83 -23.88 -2.43
CA LEU A 400 29.61 -25.26 -2.87
C LEU A 400 30.70 -25.80 -3.81
N GLY A 401 31.61 -24.93 -4.27
CA GLY A 401 32.60 -25.22 -5.31
C GLY A 401 32.02 -25.07 -6.72
N ASP A 402 32.88 -24.76 -7.70
CA ASP A 402 32.48 -24.33 -9.05
C ASP A 402 31.46 -25.25 -9.74
N ALA A 403 31.67 -26.57 -9.66
CA ALA A 403 30.80 -27.54 -10.33
C ALA A 403 29.42 -27.68 -9.67
N HIS A 404 29.35 -27.70 -8.34
CA HIS A 404 28.08 -27.86 -7.62
C HIS A 404 27.33 -26.53 -7.53
N GLY A 405 28.03 -25.42 -7.34
CA GLY A 405 27.42 -24.10 -7.30
C GLY A 405 26.79 -23.71 -8.63
N LEU A 406 27.45 -24.03 -9.76
CA LEU A 406 26.86 -23.82 -11.09
C LEU A 406 25.59 -24.65 -11.30
N ALA A 407 25.60 -25.93 -10.91
CA ALA A 407 24.43 -26.81 -11.05
C ALA A 407 23.24 -26.34 -10.21
N VAL A 408 23.51 -25.87 -8.98
CA VAL A 408 22.49 -25.31 -8.08
C VAL A 408 21.93 -24.00 -8.61
N HIS A 409 22.78 -23.13 -9.18
CA HIS A 409 22.34 -21.90 -9.81
C HIS A 409 21.46 -22.16 -11.04
N GLN A 410 21.84 -23.11 -11.90
CA GLN A 410 21.04 -23.53 -13.05
C GLN A 410 19.68 -24.09 -12.62
N LEU A 411 19.63 -24.87 -11.53
CA LEU A 411 18.38 -25.34 -10.96
C LEU A 411 17.50 -24.15 -10.53
N ILE A 412 18.05 -23.16 -9.83
CA ILE A 412 17.32 -21.95 -9.40
C ILE A 412 16.72 -21.21 -10.61
N GLU A 413 17.50 -20.98 -11.67
CA GLU A 413 17.04 -20.32 -12.89
C GLU A 413 15.90 -21.09 -13.57
N ARG A 414 16.05 -22.41 -13.72
CA ARG A 414 15.00 -23.28 -14.30
C ARG A 414 13.72 -23.21 -13.48
N CYS A 415 13.82 -23.14 -12.15
CA CYS A 415 12.67 -23.08 -11.26
C CYS A 415 11.99 -21.72 -11.28
N GLN A 416 12.75 -20.64 -11.40
CA GLN A 416 12.22 -19.29 -11.60
C GLN A 416 11.46 -19.22 -12.94
N ILE A 417 12.04 -19.73 -14.03
CA ILE A 417 11.37 -19.78 -15.34
C ILE A 417 10.08 -20.62 -15.25
N ALA A 418 10.13 -21.80 -14.61
CA ALA A 418 8.98 -22.68 -14.45
C ALA A 418 7.87 -22.06 -13.58
N GLN A 419 8.21 -21.20 -12.62
CA GLN A 419 7.24 -20.46 -11.80
C GLN A 419 6.43 -19.45 -12.63
N TYR A 420 7.04 -18.81 -13.62
CA TYR A 420 6.38 -17.81 -14.48
C TYR A 420 5.82 -18.39 -15.78
N ALA A 421 6.37 -19.51 -16.27
CA ALA A 421 5.98 -20.17 -17.52
C ALA A 421 6.01 -21.71 -17.39
N PRO A 422 5.07 -22.31 -16.63
CA PRO A 422 5.06 -23.76 -16.33
C PRO A 422 4.86 -24.67 -17.55
N SER A 423 4.32 -24.15 -18.67
CA SER A 423 4.17 -24.90 -19.93
C SER A 423 5.46 -24.99 -20.74
N ALA A 424 6.51 -24.22 -20.40
CA ALA A 424 7.79 -24.18 -21.11
C ALA A 424 8.88 -25.05 -20.46
N SER A 425 8.71 -25.48 -19.21
CA SER A 425 9.70 -26.30 -18.50
C SER A 425 9.47 -27.79 -18.72
N SER A 426 10.49 -28.50 -19.22
CA SER A 426 10.51 -29.96 -19.29
C SER A 426 10.52 -30.58 -17.89
N GLY A 427 9.50 -31.39 -17.60
CA GLY A 427 9.46 -32.42 -16.57
C GLY A 427 9.55 -31.98 -15.11
N ASP A 428 8.42 -31.86 -14.41
CA ASP A 428 8.37 -31.76 -12.94
C ASP A 428 9.20 -32.86 -12.24
N HIS A 429 9.19 -34.06 -12.81
CA HIS A 429 9.97 -35.20 -12.32
C HIS A 429 11.48 -35.01 -12.49
N GLU A 430 11.91 -34.42 -13.59
CA GLU A 430 13.32 -34.15 -13.88
C GLU A 430 13.88 -33.12 -12.87
N LEU A 431 13.14 -32.02 -12.65
CA LEU A 431 13.51 -30.99 -11.69
C LEU A 431 13.55 -31.52 -10.26
N LEU A 432 12.60 -32.36 -9.87
CA LEU A 432 12.61 -32.99 -8.54
C LEU A 432 13.82 -33.92 -8.37
N THR A 433 14.15 -34.74 -9.38
CA THR A 433 15.32 -35.62 -9.30
C THR A 433 16.65 -34.86 -9.23
N GLU A 434 16.77 -33.77 -9.98
CA GLU A 434 17.92 -32.88 -9.95
C GLU A 434 18.04 -32.18 -8.59
N PHE A 435 16.93 -31.65 -8.06
CA PHE A 435 16.87 -31.09 -6.71
C PHE A 435 17.32 -32.09 -5.66
N THR A 436 16.75 -33.30 -5.62
CA THR A 436 17.10 -34.31 -4.60
C THR A 436 18.57 -34.73 -4.68
N ARG A 437 19.12 -34.80 -5.90
CA ARG A 437 20.55 -35.08 -6.11
C ARG A 437 21.44 -33.97 -5.54
N LEU A 438 21.12 -32.71 -5.83
CA LEU A 438 21.91 -31.56 -5.38
C LEU A 438 21.72 -31.31 -3.87
N TRP A 439 20.50 -31.44 -3.36
CA TRP A 439 20.13 -31.24 -1.96
C TRP A 439 20.92 -32.13 -1.00
N ASN A 440 21.28 -33.34 -1.40
CA ASN A 440 22.10 -34.22 -0.57
C ASN A 440 23.50 -33.65 -0.32
N ASN A 441 24.03 -32.85 -1.25
CA ASN A 441 25.38 -32.29 -1.21
C ASN A 441 25.44 -30.83 -0.69
N ILE A 442 24.29 -30.20 -0.45
CA ILE A 442 24.13 -28.87 0.20
C ILE A 442 23.86 -29.06 1.70
#